data_AF-A0A7S2H6N4-F1
#
_entry.id   AF-A0A7S2H6N4-F1
#
_cell.length_a   1.000
_cell.length_b   1.000
_cell.length_c   1.000
_cell.angle_alpha   90.00
_cell.angle_beta   90.00
_cell.angle_gamma   90.00
#
_symmetry.space_group_name_H-M   'P 1'
#
loop_
_entity.id
_entity.type
_entity.pdbx_description
1 polymer ?
#
loop_
_entity_poly.entity_id
_entity_poly.type
_entity_poly.pdbx_seq_one_letter_code
_entity_poly.pdbx_strand_id
1 'polypeptide(L)'
;MTDEKHETMATQASTQQMRLSFTHEQGKKKIANAQLLFFLVVSFGSASLTSAYTTSLSDRPQLVNGFVRHNCLGISCNHPHSKISTALSSTPQSGEWSNDKRRYSAFDADAAVLCERLNRMRATILEQEMNRPPNPALSPINFVRQVLQALRDPDVPLPDSGFRLLLRSSSKEWRRLLLQSVAAPDFADETRVSSALGSAMSRPNNKFRILVGTDEDDDNEEENLYPKETYRVSFSAEPLDFMDGTCWLTCQLRDKNDGSLLVTMGWQLIRREEDGAWLIDHIDWKDFREAFKPNAGEEQRVHACRR
;
A
#
# COMPACT_ATOMS: atom_id res chain seq x y z
N MET A 1 44.24 17.82 -5.16
CA MET A 1 44.05 16.35 -5.07
C MET A 1 43.92 15.86 -3.62
N THR A 2 43.44 16.72 -2.70
CA THR A 2 43.33 16.46 -1.26
C THR A 2 41.90 16.60 -0.70
N ASP A 3 40.94 17.07 -1.51
CA ASP A 3 39.58 17.38 -1.01
C ASP A 3 38.61 16.18 -1.04
N GLU A 4 38.79 15.19 -1.90
CA GLU A 4 37.88 14.02 -1.96
C GLU A 4 37.99 13.06 -0.76
N LYS A 5 39.08 13.13 0.03
CA LYS A 5 39.26 12.28 1.21
C LYS A 5 38.47 12.75 2.43
N HIS A 6 38.09 14.02 2.50
CA HIS A 6 37.35 14.54 3.65
C HIS A 6 35.85 14.21 3.61
N GLU A 7 35.27 14.08 2.41
CA GLU A 7 33.84 13.83 2.25
C GLU A 7 33.45 12.36 2.53
N THR A 8 34.35 11.43 2.22
CA THR A 8 34.16 10.00 2.51
C THR A 8 34.23 9.68 4.01
N MET A 9 35.06 10.39 4.78
CA MET A 9 35.17 10.18 6.23
C MET A 9 33.95 10.70 7.01
N ALA A 10 33.33 11.81 6.58
CA ALA A 10 32.11 12.33 7.22
C ALA A 10 30.93 11.35 7.09
N THR A 11 30.83 10.67 5.94
CA THR A 11 29.76 9.69 5.67
C THR A 11 29.93 8.41 6.50
N GLN A 12 31.17 7.92 6.68
CA GLN A 12 31.45 6.78 7.56
C GLN A 12 31.19 7.08 9.04
N ALA A 13 31.56 8.27 9.52
CA ALA A 13 31.31 8.68 10.91
C ALA A 13 29.81 8.77 11.23
N SER A 14 29.01 9.33 10.31
CA SER A 14 27.54 9.39 10.47
C SER A 14 26.90 8.00 10.50
N THR A 15 27.41 7.07 9.69
CA THR A 15 26.94 5.67 9.65
C THR A 15 27.27 4.91 10.94
N GLN A 16 28.47 5.10 11.50
CA GLN A 16 28.86 4.49 12.77
C GLN A 16 28.09 5.07 13.97
N GLN A 17 27.80 6.38 13.96
CA GLN A 17 27.05 7.02 15.03
C GLN A 17 25.59 6.54 15.08
N MET A 18 24.96 6.31 13.91
CA MET A 18 23.64 5.65 13.83
C MET A 18 23.66 4.20 14.32
N ARG A 19 24.76 3.46 14.08
CA ARG A 19 24.92 2.06 14.54
C ARG A 19 24.98 1.94 16.06
N LEU A 20 25.61 2.90 16.74
CA LEU A 20 25.73 2.91 18.21
C LEU A 20 24.45 3.38 18.91
N SER A 21 23.66 4.27 18.30
CA SER A 21 22.33 4.61 18.83
C SER A 21 21.34 3.44 18.71
N PHE A 22 21.44 2.63 17.65
CA PHE A 22 20.50 1.53 17.39
C PHE A 22 20.59 0.38 18.40
N THR A 23 21.80 0.01 18.85
CA THR A 23 21.98 -1.07 19.85
C THR A 23 21.50 -0.67 21.25
N HIS A 24 21.55 0.62 21.59
CA HIS A 24 21.03 1.15 22.86
C HIS A 24 19.49 1.36 22.83
N GLU A 25 18.85 1.34 21.66
CA GLU A 25 17.40 1.59 21.50
C GLU A 25 16.51 0.35 21.53
N GLN A 26 17.09 -0.86 21.45
CA GLN A 26 16.33 -2.12 21.56
C GLN A 26 15.57 -2.24 22.91
N GLY A 27 16.02 -1.55 23.97
CA GLY A 27 15.32 -1.44 25.26
C GLY A 27 14.23 -0.36 25.33
N LYS A 28 14.11 0.54 24.33
CA LYS A 28 13.16 1.66 24.28
C LYS A 28 12.03 1.48 23.25
N LYS A 29 11.97 0.32 22.57
CA LYS A 29 11.01 0.00 21.49
C LYS A 29 9.52 0.23 21.79
N LYS A 30 9.11 0.41 23.05
CA LYS A 30 7.73 0.81 23.40
C LYS A 30 7.42 2.29 23.17
N ILE A 31 8.41 3.18 23.12
CA ILE A 31 8.20 4.64 23.05
C ILE A 31 8.22 5.18 21.61
N ALA A 32 9.03 4.62 20.71
CA ALA A 32 9.09 5.05 19.31
C ALA A 32 7.81 4.70 18.52
N ASN A 33 7.21 3.53 18.79
CA ASN A 33 5.90 3.16 18.22
C ASN A 33 4.80 4.15 18.57
N ALA A 34 4.91 4.83 19.72
CA ALA A 34 3.96 5.87 20.09
C ALA A 34 4.07 7.09 19.18
N GLN A 35 5.22 7.44 18.59
CA GLN A 35 5.31 8.62 17.73
C GLN A 35 4.61 8.42 16.38
N LEU A 36 4.80 7.29 15.70
CA LEU A 36 4.10 7.02 14.44
C LEU A 36 2.58 6.88 14.66
N LEU A 37 2.16 6.17 15.72
CA LEU A 37 0.76 6.10 16.15
C LEU A 37 0.21 7.47 16.55
N PHE A 38 0.96 8.27 17.30
CA PHE A 38 0.53 9.61 17.74
C PHE A 38 0.42 10.56 16.56
N PHE A 39 1.33 10.53 15.59
CA PHE A 39 1.24 11.36 14.38
C PHE A 39 0.09 10.93 13.47
N LEU A 40 -0.18 9.63 13.33
CA LEU A 40 -1.34 9.15 12.59
C LEU A 40 -2.63 9.55 13.35
N VAL A 41 -2.77 9.20 14.63
CA VAL A 41 -3.95 9.51 15.46
C VAL A 41 -4.23 11.01 15.58
N VAL A 42 -3.21 11.86 15.75
CA VAL A 42 -3.37 13.33 15.79
C VAL A 42 -3.81 13.87 14.42
N SER A 43 -3.36 13.28 13.31
CA SER A 43 -3.85 13.62 11.97
C SER A 43 -5.29 13.14 11.71
N PHE A 44 -5.82 12.21 12.52
CA PHE A 44 -7.22 11.77 12.47
C PHE A 44 -8.14 12.53 13.44
N GLY A 45 -7.61 13.12 14.51
CA GLY A 45 -8.40 13.68 15.62
C GLY A 45 -8.92 15.12 15.46
N SER A 46 -8.54 15.85 14.41
CA SER A 46 -8.94 17.26 14.24
C SER A 46 -10.03 17.53 13.20
N ALA A 47 -10.54 16.49 12.53
CA ALA A 47 -11.75 16.63 11.70
C ALA A 47 -12.98 16.61 12.62
N SER A 48 -13.46 17.81 12.98
CA SER A 48 -14.76 18.01 13.62
C SER A 48 -15.85 17.25 12.88
N LEU A 49 -16.41 16.22 13.53
CA LEU A 49 -17.71 15.64 13.20
C LEU A 49 -18.81 16.64 13.59
N THR A 50 -18.94 17.71 12.81
CA THR A 50 -20.09 18.61 12.86
C THR A 50 -20.51 18.97 11.45
N SER A 51 -21.09 18.01 10.73
CA SER A 51 -22.02 18.35 9.65
C SER A 51 -22.93 17.19 9.28
N ALA A 52 -24.23 17.47 9.38
CA ALA A 52 -25.35 16.89 8.64
C ALA A 52 -25.69 15.39 8.83
N TYR A 53 -26.49 15.10 9.86
CA TYR A 53 -27.64 14.19 9.74
C TYR A 53 -28.82 14.76 10.54
N THR A 54 -29.57 15.68 9.94
CA THR A 54 -30.95 15.96 10.32
C THR A 54 -31.85 15.37 9.25
N THR A 55 -32.23 14.11 9.42
CA THR A 55 -33.40 13.53 8.77
C THR A 55 -34.26 12.84 9.82
N SER A 56 -35.28 13.59 10.24
CA SER A 56 -36.66 13.16 10.45
C SER A 56 -36.88 11.76 11.02
N LEU A 57 -37.17 11.75 12.33
CA LEU A 57 -37.84 10.70 13.07
C LEU A 57 -39.29 10.51 12.55
N SER A 58 -39.62 9.39 11.94
CA SER A 58 -40.96 8.78 12.07
C SER A 58 -40.92 7.29 11.73
N ASP A 59 -41.66 6.53 12.53
CA ASP A 59 -42.11 5.15 12.31
C ASP A 59 -41.14 3.99 12.58
N ARG A 60 -41.17 3.56 13.86
CA ARG A 60 -40.97 2.16 14.24
C ARG A 60 -42.22 1.35 13.87
N PRO A 61 -42.03 0.05 13.59
CA PRO A 61 -42.74 -0.93 14.41
C PRO A 61 -41.78 -1.95 15.03
N GLN A 62 -42.22 -2.43 16.21
CA GLN A 62 -41.64 -3.54 16.96
C GLN A 62 -41.87 -4.89 16.26
N LEU A 63 -41.23 -5.92 16.84
CA LEU A 63 -41.37 -7.38 16.71
C LEU A 63 -40.04 -7.99 16.20
N VAL A 64 -39.49 -9.13 16.65
CA VAL A 64 -39.78 -10.13 17.70
C VAL A 64 -38.48 -10.93 17.88
N ASN A 65 -38.24 -11.45 19.10
CA ASN A 65 -37.20 -12.42 19.43
C ASN A 65 -37.18 -13.66 18.50
N GLY A 66 -36.01 -14.08 18.05
CA GLY A 66 -35.82 -15.32 17.31
C GLY A 66 -34.38 -15.85 17.38
N PHE A 67 -34.16 -16.76 18.31
CA PHE A 67 -32.93 -17.52 18.54
C PHE A 67 -32.77 -18.59 17.44
N VAL A 68 -31.66 -18.61 16.66
CA VAL A 68 -31.24 -19.80 15.90
C VAL A 68 -29.72 -19.90 15.85
N ARG A 69 -29.20 -21.01 16.37
CA ARG A 69 -27.84 -21.52 16.21
C ARG A 69 -27.72 -22.25 14.86
N HIS A 70 -26.66 -22.01 14.08
CA HIS A 70 -26.06 -22.96 13.12
C HIS A 70 -24.58 -22.60 12.94
N ASN A 71 -23.65 -23.42 13.42
CA ASN A 71 -22.93 -24.48 12.68
C ASN A 71 -22.14 -23.96 11.46
N CYS A 72 -20.86 -23.68 11.68
CA CYS A 72 -19.84 -23.62 10.64
C CYS A 72 -19.50 -25.06 10.19
N LEU A 73 -19.82 -25.40 8.95
CA LEU A 73 -19.24 -26.53 8.25
C LEU A 73 -18.33 -26.01 7.14
N GLY A 74 -17.13 -26.57 7.09
CA GLY A 74 -16.09 -26.25 6.14
C GLY A 74 -16.50 -26.58 4.71
N ILE A 75 -16.14 -25.69 3.79
CA ILE A 75 -16.24 -25.94 2.36
C ILE A 75 -14.95 -26.65 1.94
N SER A 76 -15.07 -27.98 1.82
CA SER A 76 -14.14 -28.86 1.12
C SER A 76 -14.54 -28.90 -0.35
N CYS A 77 -13.63 -28.51 -1.23
CA CYS A 77 -13.82 -28.49 -2.68
C CYS A 77 -13.60 -29.90 -3.26
N ASN A 78 -14.50 -30.85 -3.00
CA ASN A 78 -14.50 -32.13 -3.71
C ASN A 78 -15.48 -32.08 -4.88
N HIS A 79 -14.95 -32.20 -6.09
CA HIS A 79 -15.70 -32.46 -7.33
C HIS A 79 -16.46 -33.79 -7.24
N PRO A 80 -17.79 -33.82 -7.43
CA PRO A 80 -18.48 -35.05 -7.77
C PRO A 80 -18.52 -35.21 -9.30
N HIS A 81 -17.92 -36.29 -9.79
CA HIS A 81 -18.22 -36.85 -11.11
C HIS A 81 -19.69 -37.29 -11.14
N SER A 82 -20.58 -36.43 -11.64
CA SER A 82 -21.95 -36.84 -11.97
C SER A 82 -21.95 -37.58 -13.30
N LYS A 83 -22.17 -38.90 -13.23
CA LYS A 83 -22.56 -39.73 -14.36
C LYS A 83 -23.93 -39.25 -14.84
N ILE A 84 -23.98 -38.67 -16.05
CA ILE A 84 -25.25 -38.35 -16.72
C ILE A 84 -25.66 -39.58 -17.50
N SER A 85 -26.74 -40.20 -17.02
CA SER A 85 -27.40 -41.33 -17.67
C SER A 85 -28.10 -40.88 -18.96
N THR A 86 -27.84 -41.67 -19.99
CA THR A 86 -28.55 -41.83 -21.25
C THR A 86 -30.05 -42.05 -21.04
N ALA A 87 -30.90 -41.21 -21.65
CA ALA A 87 -32.25 -41.61 -22.05
C ALA A 87 -32.90 -40.62 -23.03
N LEU A 88 -33.47 -41.21 -24.09
CA LEU A 88 -34.62 -40.77 -24.88
C LEU A 88 -34.41 -39.78 -26.03
N SER A 89 -34.14 -40.42 -27.17
CA SER A 89 -34.58 -40.05 -28.51
C SER A 89 -36.04 -39.58 -28.55
N SER A 90 -36.24 -38.32 -28.91
CA SER A 90 -37.42 -37.90 -29.66
C SER A 90 -36.96 -36.89 -30.71
N THR A 91 -37.16 -37.27 -31.98
CA THR A 91 -36.77 -36.53 -33.17
C THR A 91 -37.81 -35.43 -33.42
N PRO A 92 -37.50 -34.14 -33.28
CA PRO A 92 -38.40 -33.09 -33.74
C PRO A 92 -38.26 -32.97 -35.25
N GLN A 93 -39.40 -33.03 -35.94
CA GLN A 93 -39.50 -32.85 -37.38
C GLN A 93 -38.85 -31.55 -37.84
N SER A 94 -38.11 -31.70 -38.94
CA SER A 94 -37.44 -30.68 -39.73
C SER A 94 -38.40 -29.58 -40.20
N GLY A 95 -38.50 -28.50 -39.42
CA GLY A 95 -38.95 -27.20 -39.91
C GLY A 95 -37.74 -26.40 -40.40
N GLU A 96 -37.78 -25.96 -41.66
CA GLU A 96 -36.76 -25.12 -42.29
C GLU A 96 -36.61 -23.78 -41.57
N TRP A 97 -35.57 -23.63 -40.75
CA TRP A 97 -35.02 -22.34 -40.33
C TRP A 97 -33.71 -22.09 -41.06
N SER A 98 -33.73 -22.19 -42.40
CA SER A 98 -32.59 -21.91 -43.28
C SER A 98 -32.58 -20.43 -43.67
N ASN A 99 -32.06 -19.56 -42.79
CA ASN A 99 -31.29 -18.39 -43.22
C ASN A 99 -30.65 -17.55 -42.09
N ASP A 100 -30.85 -17.86 -40.81
CA ASP A 100 -30.33 -17.02 -39.71
C ASP A 100 -28.92 -17.40 -39.20
N LYS A 101 -28.18 -18.24 -39.95
CA LYS A 101 -26.81 -18.66 -39.56
C LYS A 101 -25.72 -17.60 -39.82
N ARG A 102 -26.01 -16.53 -40.58
CA ARG A 102 -25.01 -15.50 -40.91
C ARG A 102 -24.89 -14.37 -39.89
N ARG A 103 -25.81 -14.24 -38.94
CA ARG A 103 -25.76 -13.18 -37.91
C ARG A 103 -24.91 -13.52 -36.69
N TYR A 104 -24.62 -14.80 -36.44
CA TYR A 104 -23.84 -15.24 -35.28
C TYR A 104 -22.32 -15.21 -35.50
N SER A 105 -21.82 -15.23 -36.74
CA SER A 105 -20.37 -15.32 -37.02
C SER A 105 -19.57 -14.05 -36.73
N ALA A 106 -20.22 -12.87 -36.76
CA ALA A 106 -19.54 -11.61 -36.46
C ALA A 106 -19.31 -11.42 -34.95
N PHE A 107 -20.28 -11.85 -34.13
CA PHE A 107 -20.19 -11.75 -32.67
C PHE A 107 -19.13 -12.71 -32.09
N ASP A 108 -18.95 -13.87 -32.72
CA ASP A 108 -17.93 -14.85 -32.32
C ASP A 108 -16.50 -14.35 -32.59
N ALA A 109 -16.28 -13.57 -33.66
CA ALA A 109 -14.97 -12.99 -33.96
C ALA A 109 -14.56 -11.95 -32.90
N ASP A 110 -15.50 -11.09 -32.50
CA ASP A 110 -15.27 -10.09 -31.46
C ASP A 110 -15.03 -10.74 -30.09
N ALA A 111 -15.76 -11.82 -29.77
CA ALA A 111 -15.57 -12.59 -28.54
C ALA A 111 -14.18 -13.24 -28.48
N ALA A 112 -13.66 -13.76 -29.59
CA ALA A 112 -12.32 -14.34 -29.66
C ALA A 112 -11.23 -13.28 -29.39
N VAL A 113 -11.35 -12.11 -30.02
CA VAL A 113 -10.41 -10.99 -29.81
C VAL A 113 -10.45 -10.49 -28.36
N LEU A 114 -11.64 -10.39 -27.77
CA LEU A 114 -11.80 -10.00 -26.36
C LEU A 114 -11.17 -11.03 -25.41
N CYS A 115 -11.40 -12.33 -25.63
CA CYS A 115 -10.79 -13.40 -24.85
C CYS A 115 -9.26 -13.38 -24.94
N GLU A 116 -8.71 -13.17 -26.14
CA GLU A 116 -7.26 -13.04 -26.31
C GLU A 116 -6.71 -11.84 -25.53
N ARG A 117 -7.38 -10.69 -25.62
CA ARG A 117 -6.98 -9.48 -24.87
C ARG A 117 -7.06 -9.68 -23.36
N LEU A 118 -8.12 -10.32 -22.86
CA LEU A 118 -8.28 -10.65 -21.44
C LEU A 118 -7.19 -11.61 -20.96
N ASN A 119 -6.86 -12.63 -21.74
CA ASN A 119 -5.79 -13.57 -21.41
C ASN A 119 -4.43 -12.89 -21.39
N ARG A 120 -4.17 -11.98 -22.35
CA ARG A 120 -2.94 -11.17 -22.37
C ARG A 120 -2.83 -10.29 -21.12
N MET A 121 -3.90 -9.58 -20.76
CA MET A 121 -3.92 -8.76 -19.53
C MET A 121 -3.71 -9.60 -18.27
N ARG A 122 -4.37 -10.77 -18.16
CA ARG A 122 -4.16 -11.70 -17.04
C ARG A 122 -2.72 -12.18 -16.94
N ALA A 123 -2.10 -12.53 -18.07
CA ALA A 123 -0.71 -12.95 -18.10
C ALA A 123 0.23 -11.84 -17.61
N THR A 124 0.04 -10.60 -18.08
CA THR A 124 0.82 -9.45 -17.63
C THR A 124 0.63 -9.18 -16.13
N ILE A 125 -0.59 -9.26 -15.62
CA ILE A 125 -0.86 -9.07 -14.18
C ILE A 125 -0.15 -10.17 -13.37
N LEU A 126 -0.25 -11.44 -13.79
CA LEU A 126 0.41 -12.54 -13.09
C LEU A 126 1.93 -12.40 -13.08
N GLU A 127 2.53 -12.00 -14.20
CA GLU A 127 3.97 -11.75 -14.31
C GLU A 127 4.41 -10.59 -13.40
N GLN A 128 3.61 -9.53 -13.33
CA GLN A 128 3.86 -8.42 -12.40
C GLN A 128 3.74 -8.88 -10.94
N GLU A 129 2.70 -9.63 -10.59
CA GLU A 129 2.48 -10.15 -9.23
C GLU A 129 3.58 -11.12 -8.79
N MET A 130 4.15 -11.92 -9.70
CA MET A 130 5.29 -12.79 -9.38
C MET A 130 6.54 -12.01 -8.98
N ASN A 131 6.73 -10.82 -9.55
CA ASN A 131 7.90 -9.98 -9.27
C ASN A 131 7.71 -9.05 -8.07
N ARG A 132 6.48 -8.92 -7.57
CA ARG A 132 6.11 -8.02 -6.48
C ARG A 132 6.50 -8.57 -5.10
N PRO A 133 6.85 -7.68 -4.15
CA PRO A 133 6.91 -8.01 -2.74
C PRO A 133 5.64 -8.73 -2.23
N PRO A 134 5.74 -9.69 -1.30
CA PRO A 134 6.94 -10.32 -0.79
C PRO A 134 7.45 -11.43 -1.72
N ASN A 135 8.58 -11.20 -2.40
CA ASN A 135 9.25 -12.19 -3.25
C ASN A 135 10.67 -12.46 -2.71
N PRO A 136 11.04 -13.73 -2.41
CA PRO A 136 12.32 -14.09 -1.84
C PRO A 136 13.53 -13.90 -2.76
N ALA A 137 13.30 -13.76 -4.07
CA ALA A 137 14.37 -13.45 -5.03
C ALA A 137 14.79 -11.98 -5.01
N LEU A 138 14.08 -11.11 -4.30
CA LEU A 138 14.39 -9.67 -4.25
C LEU A 138 15.48 -9.37 -3.22
N SER A 139 16.46 -8.56 -3.64
CA SER A 139 17.37 -7.92 -2.70
C SER A 139 16.62 -6.87 -1.85
N PRO A 140 17.12 -6.51 -0.65
CA PRO A 140 16.53 -5.48 0.19
C PRO A 140 16.26 -4.15 -0.54
N ILE A 141 17.21 -3.72 -1.39
CA ILE A 141 17.09 -2.50 -2.19
C ILE A 141 15.96 -2.62 -3.20
N ASN A 142 15.89 -3.74 -3.92
CA ASN A 142 14.86 -3.95 -4.93
C ASN A 142 13.48 -4.10 -4.29
N PHE A 143 13.40 -4.74 -3.14
CA PHE A 143 12.18 -4.83 -2.33
C PHE A 143 11.65 -3.43 -1.97
N VAL A 144 12.46 -2.59 -1.31
CA VAL A 144 12.03 -1.24 -0.92
C VAL A 144 11.72 -0.37 -2.14
N ARG A 145 12.50 -0.47 -3.22
CA ARG A 145 12.23 0.25 -4.46
C ARG A 145 10.86 -0.12 -5.03
N GLN A 146 10.52 -1.41 -5.07
CA GLN A 146 9.22 -1.85 -5.57
C GLN A 146 8.06 -1.41 -4.68
N VAL A 147 8.22 -1.43 -3.35
CA VAL A 147 7.20 -0.90 -2.43
C VAL A 147 6.98 0.59 -2.67
N LEU A 148 8.05 1.38 -2.76
CA LEU A 148 7.97 2.82 -3.04
C LEU A 148 7.35 3.12 -4.41
N GLN A 149 7.69 2.33 -5.42
CA GLN A 149 7.10 2.46 -6.76
C GLN A 149 5.60 2.15 -6.76
N ALA A 150 5.19 1.10 -6.04
CA ALA A 150 3.77 0.77 -5.93
C ALA A 150 2.98 1.80 -5.12
N LEU A 151 3.59 2.44 -4.10
CA LEU A 151 2.95 3.53 -3.36
C LEU A 151 2.84 4.82 -4.19
N ARG A 152 3.77 5.04 -5.11
CA ARG A 152 3.74 6.17 -6.04
C ARG A 152 2.55 6.09 -6.98
N ASP A 153 2.31 4.91 -7.55
CA ASP A 153 1.19 4.64 -8.46
C ASP A 153 0.22 3.63 -7.80
N PRO A 154 -0.54 4.04 -6.76
CA PRO A 154 -1.27 3.11 -5.90
C PRO A 154 -2.34 2.31 -6.64
N ASP A 155 -2.84 2.81 -7.77
CA ASP A 155 -3.93 2.20 -8.54
C ASP A 155 -3.47 1.31 -9.71
N VAL A 156 -2.15 1.06 -9.86
CA VAL A 156 -1.59 0.24 -10.94
C VAL A 156 -1.14 -1.14 -10.43
N PRO A 157 -1.83 -2.24 -10.82
CA PRO A 157 -2.67 -2.42 -12.00
C PRO A 157 -4.17 -2.42 -11.64
N LEU A 158 -4.48 -2.25 -10.36
CA LEU A 158 -5.80 -2.31 -9.76
C LEU A 158 -5.88 -1.23 -8.67
N PRO A 159 -7.07 -0.71 -8.38
CA PRO A 159 -7.26 0.27 -7.31
C PRO A 159 -6.70 -0.19 -5.96
N ASP A 160 -6.03 0.72 -5.26
CA ASP A 160 -5.37 0.51 -3.96
C ASP A 160 -4.29 -0.60 -3.93
N SER A 161 -3.81 -1.06 -5.09
CA SER A 161 -2.78 -2.10 -5.19
C SER A 161 -1.50 -1.76 -4.40
N GLY A 162 -1.07 -0.49 -4.40
CA GLY A 162 0.09 -0.04 -3.62
C GLY A 162 -0.08 -0.19 -2.12
N PHE A 163 -1.25 0.17 -1.60
CA PHE A 163 -1.55 0.06 -0.16
C PHE A 163 -1.78 -1.39 0.26
N ARG A 164 -2.38 -2.22 -0.61
CA ARG A 164 -2.46 -3.67 -0.40
C ARG A 164 -1.06 -4.30 -0.36
N LEU A 165 -0.18 -3.89 -1.27
CA LEU A 165 1.20 -4.37 -1.31
C LEU A 165 1.93 -4.02 -0.01
N LEU A 166 1.76 -2.79 0.49
CA LEU A 166 2.32 -2.36 1.77
C LEU A 166 1.84 -3.27 2.92
N LEU A 167 0.53 -3.53 3.04
CA LEU A 167 -0.03 -4.41 4.08
C LEU A 167 0.46 -5.87 3.97
N ARG A 168 0.55 -6.41 2.75
CA ARG A 168 1.02 -7.78 2.50
C ARG A 168 2.51 -7.95 2.74
N SER A 169 3.28 -6.91 2.47
CA SER A 169 4.73 -6.90 2.64
C SER A 169 5.15 -6.49 4.05
N SER A 170 4.22 -6.34 4.99
CA SER A 170 4.48 -5.95 6.38
C SER A 170 4.61 -7.18 7.29
N SER A 171 5.46 -7.09 8.31
CA SER A 171 5.46 -8.03 9.45
C SER A 171 4.11 -7.99 10.15
N LYS A 172 3.79 -9.01 10.95
CA LYS A 172 2.51 -9.07 11.68
C LYS A 172 2.38 -7.88 12.64
N GLU A 173 3.48 -7.53 13.28
CA GLU A 173 3.61 -6.42 14.21
C GLU A 173 3.39 -5.08 13.50
N TRP A 174 4.06 -4.85 12.37
CA TRP A 174 3.92 -3.63 11.59
C TRP A 174 2.52 -3.50 10.96
N ARG A 175 1.98 -4.60 10.42
CA ARG A 175 0.61 -4.65 9.89
C ARG A 175 -0.42 -4.26 10.95
N ARG A 176 -0.25 -4.70 12.19
CA ARG A 176 -1.12 -4.30 13.30
C ARG A 176 -1.04 -2.80 13.58
N LEU A 177 0.15 -2.19 13.50
CA LEU A 177 0.30 -0.73 13.64
C LEU A 177 -0.38 0.03 12.49
N LEU A 178 -0.25 -0.46 11.25
CA LEU A 178 -0.95 0.09 10.10
C LEU A 178 -2.48 0.01 10.27
N LEU A 179 -3.02 -1.12 10.73
CA LEU A 179 -4.45 -1.28 11.02
C LEU A 179 -4.92 -0.30 12.11
N GLN A 180 -4.17 -0.18 13.20
CA GLN A 180 -4.48 0.75 14.29
C GLN A 180 -4.47 2.20 13.83
N SER A 181 -3.59 2.56 12.88
CA SER A 181 -3.53 3.92 12.35
C SER A 181 -4.83 4.36 11.66
N VAL A 182 -5.55 3.43 11.04
CA VAL A 182 -6.86 3.68 10.39
C VAL A 182 -8.04 3.21 11.26
N ALA A 183 -7.81 2.97 12.56
CA ALA A 183 -8.79 2.46 13.52
C ALA A 183 -9.51 1.17 13.06
N ALA A 184 -8.83 0.32 12.29
CA ALA A 184 -9.35 -0.96 11.82
C ALA A 184 -9.06 -2.08 12.84
N PRO A 185 -10.02 -3.00 13.08
CA PRO A 185 -9.75 -4.20 13.87
C PRO A 185 -8.83 -5.18 13.13
N ASP A 186 -8.20 -6.11 13.87
CA ASP A 186 -7.26 -7.09 13.33
C ASP A 186 -7.85 -8.03 12.25
N PHE A 187 -9.18 -8.18 12.24
CA PHE A 187 -9.93 -9.01 11.29
C PHE A 187 -10.60 -8.19 10.16
N ALA A 188 -10.29 -6.91 10.05
CA ALA A 188 -10.86 -6.06 9.01
C ALA A 188 -10.51 -6.57 7.61
N ASP A 189 -11.44 -6.40 6.68
CA ASP A 189 -11.23 -6.72 5.27
C ASP A 189 -10.09 -5.86 4.69
N GLU A 190 -9.11 -6.52 4.08
CA GLU A 190 -7.88 -5.89 3.59
C GLU A 190 -8.17 -4.83 2.52
N THR A 191 -9.21 -5.02 1.71
CA THR A 191 -9.62 -4.06 0.68
C THR A 191 -10.08 -2.74 1.31
N ARG A 192 -10.95 -2.82 2.32
CA ARG A 192 -11.41 -1.63 3.06
C ARG A 192 -10.29 -0.94 3.80
N VAL A 193 -9.39 -1.70 4.43
CA VAL A 193 -8.21 -1.16 5.13
C VAL A 193 -7.29 -0.43 4.14
N SER A 194 -7.03 -1.03 2.99
CA SER A 194 -6.15 -0.43 1.96
C SER A 194 -6.71 0.88 1.43
N SER A 195 -8.00 0.92 1.15
CA SER A 195 -8.68 2.15 0.71
C SER A 195 -8.67 3.23 1.80
N ALA A 196 -8.95 2.86 3.05
CA ALA A 196 -8.88 3.80 4.18
C ALA A 196 -7.46 4.32 4.41
N LEU A 197 -6.45 3.47 4.27
CA LEU A 197 -5.03 3.83 4.37
C LEU A 197 -4.62 4.76 3.24
N GLY A 198 -5.06 4.49 2.00
CA GLY A 198 -4.83 5.36 0.86
C GLY A 198 -5.43 6.74 1.06
N SER A 199 -6.70 6.81 1.45
CA SER A 199 -7.38 8.07 1.79
C SER A 199 -6.69 8.82 2.93
N ALA A 200 -6.13 8.11 3.91
CA ALA A 200 -5.39 8.74 4.99
C ALA A 200 -4.03 9.30 4.52
N MET A 201 -3.28 8.54 3.74
CA MET A 201 -1.95 8.92 3.26
C MET A 201 -1.99 10.04 2.22
N SER A 202 -3.06 10.12 1.41
CA SER A 202 -3.23 11.16 0.39
C SER A 202 -3.71 12.51 0.93
N ARG A 203 -4.08 12.61 2.22
CA ARG A 203 -4.58 13.86 2.81
C ARG A 203 -3.61 15.03 2.58
N PRO A 204 -4.11 16.25 2.31
CA PRO A 204 -3.29 17.44 2.27
C PRO A 204 -2.59 17.63 3.62
N ASN A 205 -1.35 18.13 3.60
CA ASN A 205 -0.50 18.30 4.77
C ASN A 205 -0.17 17.00 5.53
N ASN A 206 -0.38 15.82 4.95
CA ASN A 206 0.17 14.59 5.49
C ASN A 206 1.66 14.45 5.13
N LYS A 207 2.51 14.13 6.11
CA LYS A 207 3.94 13.86 5.88
C LYS A 207 4.14 12.74 4.86
N PHE A 208 3.28 11.73 4.87
CA PHE A 208 3.37 10.59 3.96
C PHE A 208 2.80 10.87 2.57
N ARG A 209 2.19 12.04 2.33
CA ARG A 209 1.63 12.40 1.02
C ARG A 209 2.67 12.35 -0.08
N ILE A 210 3.94 12.67 0.20
CA ILE A 210 5.03 12.57 -0.78
C ILE A 210 5.21 11.17 -1.37
N LEU A 211 4.81 10.12 -0.64
CA LEU A 211 4.90 8.75 -1.14
C LEU A 211 3.83 8.43 -2.17
N VAL A 212 2.67 9.09 -2.07
CA VAL A 212 1.52 8.89 -2.94
C VAL A 212 1.66 9.89 -4.09
N GLY A 213 1.78 9.41 -5.33
CA GLY A 213 1.68 10.30 -6.48
C GLY A 213 0.32 10.99 -6.44
N THR A 214 0.29 12.31 -6.28
CA THR A 214 -0.95 13.08 -6.42
C THR A 214 -0.85 13.90 -7.69
N ASP A 215 -1.82 13.73 -8.59
CA ASP A 215 -1.96 14.47 -9.85
C ASP A 215 -2.44 15.92 -9.64
N GLU A 216 -2.54 16.38 -8.39
CA GLU A 216 -3.32 17.56 -8.00
C GLU A 216 -2.76 18.92 -8.44
N ASP A 217 -1.57 19.00 -9.05
CA ASP A 217 -0.91 20.29 -9.35
C ASP A 217 -0.69 20.59 -10.84
N ASP A 218 -1.17 19.76 -11.77
CA ASP A 218 -1.12 20.07 -13.20
C ASP A 218 -2.54 20.33 -13.75
N ASP A 219 -3.11 21.49 -13.38
CA ASP A 219 -4.23 22.13 -14.12
C ASP A 219 -3.86 22.41 -15.60
N ASN A 220 -2.61 22.18 -15.99
CA ASN A 220 -2.20 22.10 -17.39
C ASN A 220 -2.63 20.75 -17.98
N GLU A 221 -3.92 20.63 -18.29
CA GLU A 221 -4.53 19.48 -18.97
C GLU A 221 -3.89 19.19 -20.36
N GLU A 222 -3.09 20.11 -20.90
CA GLU A 222 -2.39 19.93 -22.17
C GLU A 222 -1.07 19.15 -21.99
N GLU A 223 -1.17 17.83 -22.20
CA GLU A 223 -0.16 17.03 -22.90
C GLU A 223 1.01 16.39 -22.12
N ASN A 224 0.89 16.13 -20.82
CA ASN A 224 1.80 15.16 -20.16
C ASN A 224 1.14 13.78 -20.02
N LEU A 225 1.26 12.97 -21.08
CA LEU A 225 0.84 11.56 -21.13
C LEU A 225 1.64 10.64 -20.16
N TYR A 226 2.51 11.19 -19.31
CA TYR A 226 3.38 10.44 -18.42
C TYR A 226 3.30 10.98 -16.98
N PRO A 227 3.13 10.11 -15.96
CA PRO A 227 3.07 10.54 -14.57
C PRO A 227 4.35 11.29 -14.20
N LYS A 228 4.18 12.51 -13.70
CA LYS A 228 5.28 13.40 -13.32
C LYS A 228 5.91 12.87 -12.05
N GLU A 229 7.04 12.18 -12.19
CA GLU A 229 7.81 11.72 -11.03
C GLU A 229 8.19 12.93 -10.14
N THR A 230 7.58 13.00 -8.96
CA THR A 230 7.81 14.09 -8.00
C THR A 230 9.16 14.00 -7.30
N TYR A 231 9.71 12.78 -7.17
CA TYR A 231 10.99 12.56 -6.50
C TYR A 231 11.83 11.44 -7.13
N ARG A 232 13.14 11.53 -6.95
CA ARG A 232 14.11 10.45 -7.20
C ARG A 232 14.44 9.73 -5.89
N VAL A 233 14.54 8.40 -5.97
CA VAL A 233 14.96 7.56 -4.84
C VAL A 233 16.45 7.25 -4.98
N SER A 234 17.23 7.60 -3.97
CA SER A 234 18.65 7.23 -3.87
C SER A 234 18.93 6.47 -2.58
N PHE A 235 19.75 5.43 -2.63
CA PHE A 235 20.15 4.65 -1.45
C PHE A 235 21.52 5.12 -0.98
N SER A 236 21.63 5.51 0.29
CA SER A 236 22.85 6.16 0.83
C SER A 236 23.98 5.19 1.15
N ALA A 237 23.69 3.91 1.34
CA ALA A 237 24.66 2.89 1.68
C ALA A 237 24.20 1.49 1.23
N GLU A 238 25.13 0.54 1.24
CA GLU A 238 24.84 -0.88 1.13
C GLU A 238 23.90 -1.32 2.28
N PRO A 239 22.95 -2.25 2.04
CA PRO A 239 22.09 -2.77 3.09
C PRO A 239 22.94 -3.37 4.22
N LEU A 240 22.59 -3.04 5.46
CA LEU A 240 23.19 -3.68 6.62
C LEU A 240 22.41 -4.96 6.91
N ASP A 241 22.83 -6.06 6.29
CA ASP A 241 22.28 -7.40 6.55
C ASP A 241 22.87 -7.94 7.85
N PHE A 242 22.01 -8.19 8.83
CA PHE A 242 22.37 -8.82 10.08
C PHE A 242 22.22 -10.33 9.91
N MET A 243 23.17 -11.10 10.42
CA MET A 243 23.20 -12.57 10.29
C MET A 243 22.00 -13.29 10.94
N ASP A 244 21.10 -12.54 11.59
CA ASP A 244 19.85 -13.01 12.20
C ASP A 244 18.64 -12.93 11.25
N GLY A 245 18.87 -12.58 9.97
CA GLY A 245 17.78 -12.43 9.00
C GLY A 245 17.06 -11.08 9.10
N THR A 246 17.61 -10.11 9.84
CA THR A 246 17.14 -8.72 9.81
C THR A 246 18.02 -7.87 8.89
N CYS A 247 17.48 -6.82 8.30
CA CYS A 247 18.24 -5.92 7.44
C CYS A 247 17.84 -4.48 7.71
N TRP A 248 18.82 -3.58 7.79
CA TRP A 248 18.59 -2.14 7.83
C TRP A 248 19.00 -1.47 6.52
N LEU A 249 18.08 -0.72 5.91
CA LEU A 249 18.31 0.00 4.67
C LEU A 249 17.92 1.47 4.81
N THR A 250 18.75 2.36 4.28
CA THR A 250 18.46 3.80 4.25
C THR A 250 18.26 4.26 2.81
N CYS A 251 17.21 5.05 2.59
CA CYS A 251 16.99 5.72 1.31
C CYS A 251 16.62 7.19 1.50
N GLN A 252 16.90 7.98 0.49
CA GLN A 252 16.61 9.41 0.42
C GLN A 252 15.66 9.65 -0.75
N LEU A 253 14.65 10.49 -0.50
CA LEU A 253 13.79 11.05 -1.52
C LEU A 253 14.28 12.46 -1.82
N ARG A 254 14.64 12.71 -3.09
CA ARG A 254 15.11 14.01 -3.56
C ARG A 254 14.18 14.56 -4.61
N ASP A 255 13.97 15.87 -4.60
CA ASP A 255 13.21 16.53 -5.66
C ASP A 255 13.86 16.27 -7.02
N LYS A 256 13.04 16.02 -8.04
CA LYS A 256 13.53 15.66 -9.38
C LYS A 256 14.12 16.86 -10.15
N ASN A 257 13.65 18.07 -9.86
CA ASN A 257 13.98 19.30 -10.56
C ASN A 257 15.26 19.92 -10.01
N ASP A 258 15.32 20.10 -8.68
CA ASP A 258 16.45 20.80 -8.03
C ASP A 258 17.39 19.88 -7.24
N GLY A 259 17.02 18.60 -7.04
CA GLY A 259 17.83 17.63 -6.30
C GLY A 259 17.86 17.83 -4.78
N SER A 260 17.05 18.76 -4.26
CA SER A 260 16.93 19.02 -2.83
C SER A 260 16.48 17.78 -2.07
N LEU A 261 16.99 17.62 -0.84
CA LEU A 261 16.63 16.49 0.01
C LEU A 261 15.24 16.75 0.61
N LEU A 262 14.27 15.90 0.28
CA LEU A 262 12.90 16.00 0.79
C LEU A 262 12.74 15.15 2.06
N VAL A 263 13.20 13.90 2.01
CA VAL A 263 13.00 12.93 3.09
C VAL A 263 14.18 11.96 3.16
N THR A 264 14.57 11.57 4.37
CA THR A 264 15.38 10.37 4.61
C THR A 264 14.54 9.33 5.33
N MET A 265 14.53 8.10 4.82
CA MET A 265 13.81 6.97 5.38
C MET A 265 14.78 5.86 5.81
N GLY A 266 14.51 5.27 6.96
CA GLY A 266 15.14 4.03 7.43
C GLY A 266 14.13 2.88 7.34
N TRP A 267 14.53 1.75 6.78
CA TRP A 267 13.71 0.56 6.61
C TRP A 267 14.34 -0.58 7.40
N GLN A 268 13.63 -1.07 8.41
CA GLN A 268 13.95 -2.34 9.05
C GLN A 268 13.15 -3.43 8.34
N LEU A 269 13.87 -4.41 7.81
CA LEU A 269 13.31 -5.58 7.15
C LEU A 269 13.61 -6.82 7.99
N ILE A 270 12.71 -7.80 7.92
CA ILE A 270 12.91 -9.15 8.47
C ILE A 270 12.69 -10.18 7.36
N ARG A 271 13.47 -11.25 7.35
CA ARG A 271 13.23 -12.39 6.47
C ARG A 271 12.16 -13.29 7.08
N ARG A 272 11.15 -13.62 6.27
CA ARG A 272 10.13 -14.60 6.60
C ARG A 272 10.74 -16.00 6.63
N GLU A 273 10.45 -16.78 7.67
CA GLU A 273 11.07 -18.09 7.88
C GLU A 273 10.65 -19.13 6.83
N GLU A 274 9.40 -19.04 6.33
CA GLU A 274 8.83 -20.07 5.45
C GLU A 274 9.45 -20.07 4.05
N ASP A 275 9.79 -18.90 3.49
CA ASP A 275 10.25 -18.77 2.11
C ASP A 275 11.44 -17.81 1.93
N GLY A 276 11.89 -17.15 3.00
CA GLY A 276 12.99 -16.19 2.95
C GLY A 276 12.62 -14.81 2.39
N ALA A 277 11.34 -14.53 2.14
CA ALA A 277 10.91 -13.24 1.61
C ALA A 277 11.11 -12.11 2.64
N TRP A 278 11.52 -10.93 2.17
CA TRP A 278 11.62 -9.76 3.02
C TRP A 278 10.23 -9.23 3.39
N LEU A 279 10.08 -8.79 4.65
CA LEU A 279 8.91 -8.08 5.17
C LEU A 279 9.36 -6.79 5.86
N ILE A 280 8.53 -5.77 5.82
CA ILE A 280 8.71 -4.48 6.49
C ILE A 280 8.36 -4.66 7.97
N ASP A 281 9.33 -4.49 8.84
CA ASP A 281 9.12 -4.54 10.29
C ASP A 281 8.97 -3.16 10.91
N HIS A 282 9.71 -2.19 10.39
CA HIS A 282 9.69 -0.82 10.89
C HIS A 282 10.12 0.18 9.82
N ILE A 283 9.54 1.38 9.86
CA ILE A 283 9.93 2.51 9.00
C ILE A 283 10.22 3.73 9.87
N ASP A 284 11.46 4.21 9.79
CA ASP A 284 11.87 5.50 10.33
C ASP A 284 11.77 6.60 9.28
N TRP A 285 11.38 7.79 9.70
CA TRP A 285 11.09 8.92 8.82
C TRP A 285 11.69 10.22 9.34
N LYS A 286 12.43 10.93 8.49
CA LYS A 286 12.88 12.31 8.73
C LYS A 286 12.53 13.20 7.55
N ASP A 287 11.67 14.18 7.81
CA ASP A 287 11.19 15.16 6.83
C ASP A 287 12.07 16.40 6.82
N PHE A 288 12.45 16.87 5.63
CA PHE A 288 13.26 18.08 5.44
C PHE A 288 12.49 19.20 4.74
N ARG A 289 11.26 18.95 4.31
CA ARG A 289 10.41 19.97 3.68
C ARG A 289 10.05 21.05 4.70
N GLU A 290 10.10 22.32 4.27
CA GLU A 290 9.86 23.48 5.15
C GLU A 290 8.54 23.40 5.92
N ALA A 291 7.47 22.92 5.27
CA ALA A 291 6.14 22.79 5.86
C ALA A 291 6.08 21.84 7.09
N PHE A 292 7.06 20.94 7.23
CA PHE A 292 7.11 19.94 8.30
C PHE A 292 8.28 20.12 9.26
N LYS A 293 9.09 21.17 9.07
CA LYS A 293 10.10 21.51 10.07
C LYS A 293 9.38 21.89 11.35
N PRO A 294 9.76 21.32 12.51
CA PRO A 294 9.22 21.76 13.78
C PRO A 294 9.52 23.25 13.90
N ASN A 295 8.48 24.08 13.88
CA ASN A 295 8.58 25.52 13.79
C ASN A 295 9.65 26.03 14.77
N ALA A 296 10.76 26.56 14.26
CA ALA A 296 11.75 27.28 15.05
C ALA A 296 11.19 28.59 15.66
N GLY A 297 9.85 28.74 15.76
CA GLY A 297 9.14 29.93 16.22
C GLY A 297 7.78 29.68 16.89
N GLU A 298 7.36 28.43 17.18
CA GLU A 298 6.09 28.21 17.90
C GLU A 298 6.14 28.55 19.40
N GLU A 299 7.31 28.81 19.97
CA GLU A 299 7.42 29.34 21.34
C GLU A 299 6.75 30.72 21.51
N GLN A 300 6.47 31.47 20.44
CA GLN A 300 5.77 32.75 20.57
C GLN A 300 4.24 32.67 20.46
N ARG A 301 3.65 31.56 20.00
CA ARG A 301 2.18 31.46 19.87
C ARG A 301 1.45 31.11 21.16
N VAL A 302 2.12 30.46 22.12
CA VAL A 302 1.53 30.12 23.43
C VAL A 302 1.34 31.35 24.32
N HIS A 303 2.04 32.45 24.07
CA HIS A 303 1.88 33.69 24.85
C HIS A 303 0.73 34.60 24.36
N ALA A 304 0.19 34.39 23.16
CA ALA A 304 -0.87 35.23 22.61
C ALA A 304 -2.30 34.79 23.01
N CYS A 305 -2.51 33.54 23.44
CA CYS A 305 -3.82 33.03 23.89
C CYS A 305 -4.02 33.09 25.42
N ARG A 306 -3.21 33.87 26.14
CA ARG A 306 -3.33 34.08 27.60
C ARG A 306 -3.71 35.51 27.99
N ARG A 307 -4.53 36.18 27.17
CA ARG A 307 -5.22 37.42 27.55
C ARG A 307 -6.70 37.31 27.26
#